data_AF-A0A6P0XF91-F1
#
_entry.id   AF-A0A6P0XF91-F1
#
_cell.length_a   1.000
_cell.length_b   1.000
_cell.length_c   1.000
_cell.angle_alpha   90.00
_cell.angle_beta   90.00
_cell.angle_gamma   90.00
#
_symmetry.space_group_name_H-M   'P 1'
#
loop_
_entity.id
_entity.type
_entity.pdbx_description
1 polymer ?
#
loop_
_entity_poly.entity_id
_entity_poly.type
_entity_poly.pdbx_seq_one_letter_code
_entity_poly.pdbx_strand_id
1 'polypeptide(L)'
;TKEAFPEKWASTQNNLGMAYSKRILGNSVENQELAIKAYEAALQIYTEETFPREWGMTQKNLGIIYANFIKGNSSENLEKAMTFYQAAERVFTYDSFPKYWARNQYNMAATYIKLEKINEAIA
;
A
#
# COMPACT_ATOMS: atom_id res chain seq x y z
N THR A 1 21.14 -8.30 -8.71
CA THR A 1 20.33 -9.07 -7.74
C THR A 1 20.15 -8.22 -6.49
N LYS A 2 19.45 -8.71 -5.47
CA LYS A 2 19.27 -7.98 -4.20
C LYS A 2 20.63 -7.64 -3.55
N GLU A 3 21.61 -8.52 -3.64
CA GLU A 3 22.94 -8.35 -3.02
C GLU A 3 23.82 -7.39 -3.81
N ALA A 4 23.85 -7.51 -5.14
CA ALA A 4 24.74 -6.71 -5.98
C ALA A 4 24.24 -5.26 -6.20
N PHE A 5 22.92 -5.06 -6.26
CA PHE A 5 22.30 -3.77 -6.52
C PHE A 5 20.98 -3.62 -5.74
N PRO A 6 21.04 -3.51 -4.40
CA PRO A 6 19.86 -3.58 -3.53
C PRO A 6 18.79 -2.54 -3.90
N GLU A 7 19.19 -1.28 -4.10
CA GLU A 7 18.26 -0.20 -4.43
C GLU A 7 17.57 -0.39 -5.80
N LYS A 8 18.34 -0.74 -6.84
CA LYS A 8 17.78 -0.99 -8.18
C LYS A 8 16.87 -2.21 -8.19
N TRP A 9 17.22 -3.24 -7.41
CA TRP A 9 16.37 -4.40 -7.23
C TRP A 9 15.06 -4.02 -6.53
N ALA A 10 15.11 -3.25 -5.44
CA ALA A 10 13.92 -2.77 -4.73
C ALA A 10 13.04 -1.88 -5.61
N SER A 11 13.64 -1.00 -6.41
CA SER A 11 12.94 -0.18 -7.40
C SER A 11 12.19 -1.05 -8.41
N THR A 12 12.84 -2.12 -8.89
CA THR A 12 12.22 -3.08 -9.80
C THR A 12 11.03 -3.79 -9.15
N GLN A 13 11.17 -4.22 -7.88
CA GLN A 13 10.08 -4.85 -7.13
C GLN A 13 8.91 -3.87 -6.90
N ASN A 14 9.18 -2.62 -6.52
CA ASN A 14 8.15 -1.61 -6.36
C ASN A 14 7.40 -1.32 -7.68
N ASN A 15 8.13 -1.24 -8.80
CA ASN A 15 7.52 -1.06 -10.12
C ASN A 15 6.68 -2.28 -10.52
N LEU A 16 7.13 -3.49 -10.20
CA LEU A 16 6.38 -4.72 -10.42
C LEU A 16 5.08 -4.73 -9.60
N GLY A 17 5.15 -4.33 -8.33
CA GLY A 17 3.97 -4.15 -7.47
C GLY A 17 2.96 -3.17 -8.08
N MET A 18 3.45 -2.04 -8.59
CA MET A 18 2.60 -1.06 -9.27
C MET A 18 1.97 -1.64 -10.55
N ALA A 19 2.73 -2.36 -11.36
CA ALA A 19 2.23 -2.96 -12.59
C ALA A 19 1.10 -3.97 -12.30
N TYR A 20 1.31 -4.88 -11.33
CA TYR A 20 0.28 -5.84 -10.94
C TYR A 20 -0.95 -5.17 -10.32
N SER A 21 -0.77 -4.13 -9.50
CA SER A 21 -1.90 -3.40 -8.89
C SER A 21 -2.83 -2.74 -9.91
N LYS A 22 -2.33 -2.42 -11.11
CA LYS A 22 -3.08 -1.79 -12.20
C LYS A 22 -3.53 -2.78 -13.28
N ARG A 23 -3.13 -4.04 -13.20
CA ARG A 23 -3.36 -5.02 -14.24
C ARG A 23 -4.82 -5.46 -14.24
N ILE A 24 -5.51 -5.18 -15.35
CA ILE A 24 -6.93 -5.55 -15.55
C ILE A 24 -7.11 -6.94 -16.18
N LEU A 25 -6.05 -7.52 -16.73
CA LEU A 25 -6.07 -8.85 -17.35
C LEU A 25 -5.70 -9.95 -16.34
N GLY A 26 -6.37 -11.09 -16.44
CA GLY A 26 -6.15 -12.24 -15.54
C GLY A 26 -6.99 -12.16 -14.26
N ASN A 27 -6.67 -13.01 -13.29
CA ASN A 27 -7.39 -13.05 -12.03
C ASN A 27 -7.01 -11.84 -11.15
N SER A 28 -8.01 -11.04 -10.75
CA SER A 28 -7.80 -9.84 -9.95
C SER A 28 -7.14 -10.14 -8.59
N VAL A 29 -7.52 -11.23 -7.93
CA VAL A 29 -6.96 -11.61 -6.62
C VAL A 29 -5.50 -12.01 -6.76
N GLU A 30 -5.17 -12.83 -7.76
CA GLU A 30 -3.78 -13.21 -8.02
C GLU A 30 -2.92 -11.98 -8.35
N ASN A 31 -3.42 -11.05 -9.16
CA ASN A 31 -2.72 -9.80 -9.45
C ASN A 31 -2.48 -8.99 -8.16
N GLN A 32 -3.46 -8.89 -7.27
CA GLN A 32 -3.31 -8.20 -5.99
C GLN A 32 -2.30 -8.92 -5.06
N GLU A 33 -2.33 -10.24 -4.97
CA GLU A 33 -1.36 -11.02 -4.19
C GLU A 33 0.08 -10.87 -4.72
N LEU A 34 0.25 -10.86 -6.04
CA LEU A 34 1.54 -10.60 -6.68
C LEU A 34 2.02 -9.18 -6.42
N ALA A 35 1.10 -8.20 -6.43
CA ALA A 35 1.43 -6.82 -6.11
C ALA A 35 1.90 -6.66 -4.66
N ILE A 36 1.21 -7.29 -3.70
CA ILE A 36 1.58 -7.33 -2.28
C ILE A 36 2.98 -7.90 -2.13
N LYS A 37 3.24 -9.10 -2.68
CA LYS A 37 4.55 -9.77 -2.60
C LYS A 37 5.69 -8.89 -3.15
N ALA A 38 5.44 -8.19 -4.25
CA ALA A 38 6.43 -7.32 -4.87
C ALA A 38 6.71 -6.07 -4.02
N TYR A 39 5.68 -5.45 -3.43
CA TYR A 39 5.88 -4.33 -2.51
C TYR A 39 6.56 -4.75 -1.20
N GLU A 40 6.19 -5.89 -0.62
CA GLU A 40 6.87 -6.46 0.55
C GLU A 40 8.34 -6.76 0.26
N ALA A 41 8.66 -7.25 -0.94
CA ALA A 41 10.04 -7.44 -1.37
C ALA A 41 10.80 -6.10 -1.45
N ALA A 42 10.19 -5.04 -1.98
CA ALA A 42 10.80 -3.71 -2.02
C ALA A 42 11.07 -3.15 -0.62
N LEU A 43 10.15 -3.36 0.33
CA LEU A 43 10.28 -2.93 1.73
C LEU A 43 11.41 -3.62 2.51
N GLN A 44 12.01 -4.69 1.96
CA GLN A 44 13.22 -5.28 2.55
C GLN A 44 14.47 -4.39 2.37
N ILE A 45 14.42 -3.42 1.45
CA ILE A 45 15.50 -2.46 1.18
C ILE A 45 15.03 -1.03 1.46
N TYR A 46 13.82 -0.69 1.00
CA TYR A 46 13.22 0.60 1.32
C TYR A 46 12.76 0.59 2.76
N THR A 47 13.54 1.20 3.66
CA THR A 47 13.16 1.47 5.05
C THR A 47 12.84 2.95 5.23
N GLU A 48 12.16 3.29 6.31
CA GLU A 48 11.82 4.67 6.63
C GLU A 48 13.07 5.54 6.83
N GLU A 49 14.13 4.98 7.38
CA GLU A 49 15.37 5.70 7.69
C GLU A 49 16.24 5.93 6.46
N THR A 50 16.30 4.95 5.56
CA THR A 50 17.25 4.95 4.44
C THR A 50 16.64 5.44 3.13
N PHE A 51 15.35 5.17 2.92
CA PHE A 51 14.61 5.58 1.73
C PHE A 51 13.19 6.03 2.12
N PRO A 52 13.04 7.09 2.94
CA PRO A 52 11.76 7.48 3.52
C PRO A 52 10.69 7.67 2.44
N ARG A 53 11.03 8.33 1.34
CA ARG A 53 10.10 8.63 0.26
C ARG A 53 9.59 7.36 -0.42
N GLU A 54 10.49 6.46 -0.81
CA GLU A 54 10.15 5.21 -1.47
C GLU A 54 9.40 4.26 -0.53
N TRP A 55 9.81 4.21 0.74
CA TRP A 55 9.11 3.49 1.79
C TRP A 55 7.68 4.00 1.94
N GLY A 56 7.47 5.30 2.16
CA GLY A 56 6.14 5.90 2.30
C GLY A 56 5.25 5.69 1.07
N MET A 57 5.83 5.77 -0.14
CA MET A 57 5.10 5.47 -1.38
C MET A 57 4.64 4.01 -1.42
N THR A 58 5.52 3.09 -1.01
CA THR A 58 5.26 1.65 -0.97
C THR A 58 4.17 1.32 0.05
N GLN A 59 4.26 1.89 1.27
CA GLN A 59 3.23 1.75 2.31
C GLN A 59 1.86 2.20 1.81
N LYS A 60 1.76 3.41 1.24
CA LYS A 60 0.50 3.92 0.67
C LYS A 60 -0.07 2.99 -0.42
N ASN A 61 0.79 2.42 -1.28
CA ASN A 61 0.33 1.52 -2.34
C ASN A 61 -0.18 0.18 -1.78
N LEU A 62 0.45 -0.36 -0.74
CA LEU A 62 -0.07 -1.52 -0.01
C LEU A 62 -1.43 -1.21 0.62
N GLY A 63 -1.60 -0.03 1.21
CA GLY A 63 -2.88 0.44 1.72
C GLY A 63 -3.99 0.43 0.66
N ILE A 64 -3.68 0.91 -0.55
CA ILE A 64 -4.63 0.89 -1.68
C ILE A 64 -5.02 -0.53 -2.09
N ILE A 65 -4.07 -1.47 -2.08
CA ILE A 65 -4.37 -2.85 -2.41
C ILE A 65 -5.30 -3.44 -1.35
N TYR A 66 -4.94 -3.35 -0.07
CA TYR A 66 -5.74 -3.91 1.01
C TYR A 66 -7.15 -3.29 1.10
N ALA A 67 -7.29 -1.99 0.82
CA ALA A 67 -8.59 -1.31 0.79
C ALA A 67 -9.53 -1.82 -0.32
N ASN A 68 -9.00 -2.55 -1.30
CA ASN A 68 -9.73 -3.13 -2.41
C ASN A 68 -9.51 -4.66 -2.52
N PHE A 69 -8.90 -5.28 -1.53
CA PHE A 69 -8.55 -6.70 -1.57
C PHE A 69 -9.78 -7.54 -1.24
N ILE A 70 -10.28 -8.28 -2.23
CA ILE A 70 -11.57 -8.96 -2.16
C ILE A 70 -11.49 -10.34 -1.50
N LYS A 71 -10.29 -10.84 -1.22
CA LYS A 71 -10.06 -12.15 -0.60
C LYS A 71 -9.89 -12.00 0.91
N GLY A 72 -10.52 -12.89 1.67
CA GLY A 72 -10.41 -12.94 3.14
C GLY A 72 -11.44 -12.05 3.83
N ASN A 73 -11.19 -11.75 5.11
CA ASN A 73 -12.07 -10.90 5.91
C ASN A 73 -11.93 -9.44 5.48
N SER A 74 -13.04 -8.83 5.06
CA SER A 74 -13.05 -7.45 4.57
C SER A 74 -12.70 -6.43 5.67
N SER A 75 -13.14 -6.64 6.91
CA SER A 75 -12.80 -5.74 8.04
C SER A 75 -11.30 -5.75 8.29
N GLU A 76 -10.70 -6.93 8.41
CA GLU A 76 -9.26 -7.09 8.63
C GLU A 76 -8.43 -6.48 7.49
N ASN A 77 -8.88 -6.61 6.25
CA ASN A 77 -8.22 -6.00 5.10
C ASN A 77 -8.30 -4.46 5.17
N LEU A 78 -9.44 -3.88 5.55
CA LEU A 78 -9.57 -2.43 5.72
C LEU A 78 -8.72 -1.90 6.88
N GLU A 79 -8.65 -2.63 7.99
CA GLU A 79 -7.76 -2.31 9.11
C GLU A 79 -6.29 -2.33 8.69
N LYS A 80 -5.86 -3.36 7.94
CA LYS A 80 -4.51 -3.39 7.35
C LYS A 80 -4.27 -2.19 6.45
N ALA A 81 -5.24 -1.81 5.62
CA ALA A 81 -5.12 -0.64 4.78
C ALA A 81 -4.88 0.64 5.59
N MET A 82 -5.61 0.83 6.70
CA MET A 82 -5.42 1.95 7.60
C MET A 82 -4.02 1.98 8.21
N THR A 83 -3.51 0.84 8.68
CA THR A 83 -2.13 0.72 9.21
C THR A 83 -1.09 1.16 8.17
N PHE A 84 -1.27 0.74 6.91
CA PHE A 84 -0.39 1.12 5.81
C PHE A 84 -0.45 2.60 5.46
N TYR A 85 -1.64 3.20 5.49
CA TYR A 85 -1.78 4.64 5.28
C TYR A 85 -1.16 5.45 6.41
N GLN A 86 -1.35 5.04 7.67
CA GLN A 86 -0.73 5.69 8.84
C GLN A 86 0.79 5.62 8.78
N ALA A 87 1.36 4.49 8.33
CA ALA A 87 2.79 4.39 8.09
C ALA A 87 3.25 5.44 7.04
N ALA A 88 2.53 5.59 5.94
CA ALA A 88 2.87 6.58 4.91
C ALA A 88 2.82 8.05 5.40
N GLU A 89 1.98 8.39 6.40
CA GLU A 89 1.89 9.74 6.96
C GLU A 89 3.15 10.17 7.72
N ARG A 90 3.93 9.21 8.23
CA ARG A 90 5.22 9.50 8.90
C ARG A 90 6.22 10.17 7.97
N VAL A 91 6.04 9.97 6.66
CA VAL A 91 6.87 10.60 5.62
C VAL A 91 6.10 11.69 4.89
N PHE A 92 4.86 11.43 4.49
CA PHE A 92 4.05 12.39 3.75
C PHE A 92 3.20 13.23 4.68
N THR A 93 3.83 14.21 5.32
CA THR A 93 3.12 15.22 6.12
C THR A 93 2.55 16.32 5.24
N TYR A 94 1.60 17.08 5.77
CA TYR A 94 1.04 18.25 5.08
C TYR A 94 2.13 19.26 4.70
N ASP A 95 3.09 19.51 5.60
CA ASP A 95 4.12 20.53 5.41
C ASP A 95 5.18 20.16 4.36
N SER A 96 5.52 18.87 4.28
CA SER A 96 6.59 18.40 3.39
C SER A 96 6.07 17.92 2.03
N PHE A 97 4.93 17.24 2.01
CA PHE A 97 4.38 16.60 0.82
C PHE A 97 2.85 16.76 0.73
N PRO A 98 2.32 18.00 0.66
CA PRO A 98 0.89 18.28 0.79
C PRO A 98 0.02 17.50 -0.21
N LYS A 99 0.50 17.32 -1.45
CA LYS A 99 -0.21 16.54 -2.48
C LYS A 99 -0.29 15.05 -2.15
N TYR A 100 0.78 14.47 -1.62
CA TYR A 100 0.80 13.05 -1.25
C TYR A 100 0.01 12.81 0.04
N TRP A 101 0.15 13.70 1.02
CA TRP A 101 -0.65 13.70 2.23
C TRP A 101 -2.16 13.76 1.92
N ALA A 102 -2.61 14.71 1.11
CA ALA A 102 -4.03 14.86 0.78
C ALA A 102 -4.61 13.62 0.08
N ARG A 103 -3.83 12.99 -0.82
CA ARG A 103 -4.23 11.73 -1.45
C ARG A 103 -4.30 10.58 -0.46
N ASN A 104 -3.39 10.54 0.52
CA ASN A 104 -3.41 9.55 1.60
C ASN A 104 -4.65 9.73 2.48
N GLN A 105 -4.96 10.96 2.89
CA GLN A 105 -6.18 11.30 3.66
C GLN A 105 -7.45 10.87 2.93
N TYR A 106 -7.53 11.17 1.63
CA TYR A 106 -8.67 10.76 0.81
C TYR A 106 -8.88 9.24 0.85
N ASN A 107 -7.80 8.47 0.70
CA ASN A 107 -7.87 7.01 0.76
C ASN A 107 -8.25 6.49 2.15
N MET A 108 -7.73 7.10 3.22
CA MET A 108 -8.08 6.76 4.60
C MET A 108 -9.56 7.02 4.88
N ALA A 109 -10.07 8.20 4.51
CA ALA A 109 -11.49 8.54 4.67
C ALA A 109 -12.40 7.56 3.92
N ALA A 110 -12.05 7.22 2.66
CA ALA A 110 -12.81 6.24 1.89
C ALA A 110 -12.77 4.84 2.53
N THR A 111 -11.64 4.45 3.14
CA THR A 111 -11.47 3.16 3.83
C THR A 111 -12.27 3.11 5.13
N TYR A 112 -12.24 4.20 5.90
CA TYR A 112 -12.99 4.33 7.15
C TYR A 112 -14.50 4.19 6.92
N ILE A 113 -15.05 4.87 5.90
CA ILE A 113 -16.48 4.76 5.55
C ILE A 113 -16.86 3.31 5.19
N LYS A 114 -15.98 2.57 4.49
CA LYS A 114 -16.24 1.15 4.18
C LYS A 114 -16.26 0.30 5.44
N LEU A 115 -15.36 0.57 6.39
CA LEU A 115 -15.23 -0.17 7.63
C LEU A 115 -16.44 0.06 8.55
N GLU A 116 -16.87 1.32 8.70
CA GLU A 116 -18.06 1.68 9.46
C GLU A 116 -19.31 0.96 8.94
N LYS A 117 -19.53 0.97 7.62
CA LYS A 117 -20.64 0.24 7.00
C LYS A 117 -20.63 -1.26 7.26
N ILE A 118 -19.45 -1.88 7.31
CA ILE A 118 -19.32 -3.30 7.64
C ILE A 118 -19.68 -3.53 9.10
N ASN A 119 -19.19 -2.68 10.01
CA ASN A 119 -19.46 -2.78 11.44
C ASN A 119 -20.94 -2.59 11.76
N GLU A 120 -21.62 -1.67 11.09
CA GLU A 120 -23.07 -1.48 11.21
C GLU A 120 -23.86 -2.69 10.70
N ALA A 121 -23.40 -3.34 9.63
CA ALA A 121 -24.11 -4.49 9.04
C ALA A 121 -24.00 -5.78 9.86
N ILE A 122 -23.05 -5.86 10.81
CA ILE A 122 -22.82 -7.02 11.67
C ILE A 122 -23.25 -6.79 13.14
N ALA A 123 -23.73 -5.60 13.47
CA ALA A 123 -24.27 -5.23 14.77
C ALA A 123 -25.76 -5.61 14.91
#